data_AF-A0A9N9JL83-F1
#
_entry.id   AF-A0A9N9JL83-F1
#
_cell.length_a   1.000
_cell.length_b   1.000
_cell.length_c   1.000
_cell.angle_alpha   90.00
_cell.angle_beta   90.00
_cell.angle_gamma   90.00
#
_symmetry.space_group_name_H-M   'P 1'
#
loop_
_entity.id
_entity.type
_entity.pdbx_description
1 polymer ?
#
loop_
_entity_poly.entity_id
_entity_poly.type
_entity_poly.pdbx_seq_one_letter_code
_entity_poly.pdbx_strand_id
1 'polypeptide(L)'
;KITLPNLYNYDDDGHLMFGVPIEKLMGTEGENGLPRVVKDCVAYIRSEGMETEGVFRRSPSSVLLRQAKEAYDRGNPVNLKDYGVHVAAVLLKMFFNALPVPVFPVETYDTLKQILHKPNYLGRIEFIR
;
A
#
# COMPACT_ATOMS: atom_id res chain seq x y z
N LYS A 1 -35.74 -5.91 -7.31
CA LYS A 1 -34.79 -5.69 -6.19
C LYS A 1 -33.47 -6.30 -6.61
N ILE A 2 -32.52 -5.47 -7.03
CA ILE A 2 -31.17 -5.92 -7.43
C ILE A 2 -30.45 -6.19 -6.11
N THR A 3 -30.17 -7.45 -5.82
CA THR A 3 -29.39 -7.83 -4.64
C THR A 3 -27.95 -7.38 -4.87
N LEU A 4 -27.48 -6.43 -4.07
CA LEU A 4 -26.07 -6.05 -4.00
C LEU A 4 -25.26 -7.28 -3.59
N PRO A 5 -24.10 -7.58 -4.20
CA PRO A 5 -23.23 -8.62 -3.69
C PRO A 5 -22.80 -8.25 -2.26
N ASN A 6 -22.93 -9.21 -1.35
CA ASN A 6 -22.57 -9.09 0.06
C ASN A 6 -21.13 -8.54 0.20
N LEU A 7 -20.96 -7.42 0.90
CA LEU A 7 -19.71 -6.67 1.04
C LEU A 7 -18.76 -7.23 2.11
N TYR A 8 -19.09 -8.37 2.71
CA TYR A 8 -18.27 -9.02 3.72
C TYR A 8 -17.31 -10.02 3.10
N ASN A 9 -16.04 -9.63 3.10
CA ASN A 9 -14.90 -10.48 3.47
C ASN A 9 -14.59 -11.70 2.60
N TYR A 10 -13.53 -11.59 1.80
CA TYR A 10 -12.65 -12.73 1.50
C TYR A 10 -11.20 -12.25 1.58
N ASP A 11 -10.23 -13.02 2.07
CA ASP A 11 -10.07 -14.49 2.26
C ASP A 11 -10.76 -15.09 3.51
N ASP A 12 -11.18 -16.37 3.53
CA ASP A 12 -10.42 -17.64 3.74
C ASP A 12 -10.57 -18.69 2.61
N ASP A 13 -10.46 -18.19 1.37
CA ASP A 13 -10.14 -18.90 0.10
C ASP A 13 -10.09 -17.86 -1.07
N GLY A 14 -10.65 -16.65 -0.86
CA GLY A 14 -10.85 -15.58 -1.85
C GLY A 14 -9.99 -14.32 -1.70
N HIS A 15 -9.25 -14.01 -2.75
CA HIS A 15 -8.26 -12.93 -2.75
C HIS A 15 -8.85 -11.57 -3.16
N LEU A 16 -8.55 -10.55 -2.36
CA LEU A 16 -8.54 -9.12 -2.68
C LEU A 16 -7.36 -8.54 -1.90
N MET A 17 -6.48 -7.78 -2.55
CA MET A 17 -5.32 -7.15 -1.90
C MET A 17 -5.55 -5.66 -1.66
N PHE A 18 -6.37 -5.01 -2.49
CA PHE A 18 -6.69 -3.59 -2.35
C PHE A 18 -8.07 -3.40 -1.73
N GLY A 19 -8.22 -2.40 -0.86
CA GLY A 19 -9.53 -2.12 -0.24
C GLY A 19 -9.84 -2.95 1.00
N VAL A 20 -8.93 -3.83 1.40
CA VAL A 20 -9.10 -4.70 2.58
C VAL A 20 -8.45 -4.02 3.80
N PRO A 21 -9.09 -4.06 4.98
CA PRO A 21 -8.47 -3.60 6.23
C PRO A 21 -7.09 -4.23 6.42
N ILE A 22 -6.11 -3.42 6.80
CA ILE A 22 -4.72 -3.86 6.89
C ILE A 22 -4.54 -4.93 7.97
N GLU A 23 -5.33 -4.85 9.04
CA GLU A 23 -5.37 -5.80 10.15
C GLU A 23 -5.85 -7.18 9.69
N LYS A 24 -6.74 -7.23 8.69
CA LYS A 24 -7.16 -8.51 8.10
C LYS A 24 -6.03 -9.12 7.26
N LEU A 25 -5.28 -8.29 6.53
CA LEU A 25 -4.17 -8.74 5.69
C LEU A 25 -2.94 -9.16 6.49
N MET A 26 -2.63 -8.42 7.56
CA MET A 26 -1.41 -8.60 8.35
C MET A 26 -1.63 -9.45 9.61
N GLY A 27 -2.88 -9.68 10.00
CA GLY A 27 -3.21 -10.13 11.36
C GLY A 27 -3.24 -8.96 12.33
N THR A 28 -3.91 -9.14 13.47
CA THR A 28 -4.13 -8.04 14.44
C THR A 28 -2.81 -7.50 15.00
N GLU A 29 -1.83 -8.40 15.18
CA GLU A 29 -0.50 -8.10 15.72
C GLU A 29 0.58 -8.16 14.64
N GLY A 30 0.20 -8.27 13.37
CA GLY A 30 1.13 -8.39 12.24
C GLY A 30 1.72 -9.78 12.05
N GLU A 31 1.11 -10.82 12.64
CA GLU A 31 1.56 -12.21 12.60
C GLU A 31 1.67 -12.80 11.18
N ASN A 32 0.89 -12.29 10.21
CA ASN A 32 0.95 -12.69 8.80
C ASN A 32 2.01 -11.90 8.01
N GLY A 33 2.64 -10.90 8.64
CA GLY A 33 3.62 -10.01 8.05
C GLY A 33 3.04 -9.06 7.00
N LEU A 34 3.92 -8.38 6.26
CA LEU A 34 3.47 -7.36 5.29
C LEU A 34 2.64 -7.96 4.13
N PRO A 35 1.65 -7.23 3.59
CA PRO A 35 0.92 -7.65 2.40
C PRO A 35 1.85 -7.85 1.20
N ARG A 36 1.58 -8.86 0.37
CA ARG A 36 2.45 -9.25 -0.76
C ARG A 36 2.76 -8.09 -1.70
N VAL A 37 1.75 -7.31 -2.09
CA VAL A 37 1.92 -6.15 -2.97
C VAL A 37 2.91 -5.12 -2.39
N VAL A 38 2.92 -4.93 -1.08
CA VAL A 38 3.84 -4.02 -0.39
C VAL A 38 5.26 -4.59 -0.43
N LYS A 39 5.42 -5.87 -0.06
CA LYS A 39 6.72 -6.57 -0.08
C LYS A 39 7.37 -6.50 -1.47
N ASP A 40 6.63 -6.91 -2.49
CA ASP A 40 7.12 -7.00 -3.88
C ASP A 40 7.50 -5.61 -4.43
N CYS A 41 6.60 -4.63 -4.28
CA CYS A 41 6.83 -3.29 -4.82
C CYS A 41 8.04 -2.63 -4.16
N VAL A 42 8.18 -2.73 -2.83
CA VAL A 42 9.31 -2.14 -2.11
C VAL A 42 10.62 -2.83 -2.51
N ALA A 43 10.63 -4.16 -2.60
CA ALA A 43 11.83 -4.90 -3.01
C ALA A 43 12.26 -4.50 -4.43
N TYR A 44 11.32 -4.46 -5.38
CA TYR A 44 11.60 -4.15 -6.78
C TYR A 44 12.05 -2.70 -6.98
N ILE A 45 11.40 -1.73 -6.31
CA ILE A 45 11.81 -0.32 -6.38
C ILE A 45 13.21 -0.13 -5.79
N ARG A 46 13.52 -0.83 -4.69
CA ARG A 46 14.86 -0.76 -4.09
C ARG A 46 15.93 -1.37 -5.00
N SER A 47 15.62 -2.43 -5.74
CA SER A 47 16.61 -3.09 -6.61
C SER A 47 16.79 -2.38 -7.95
N GLU A 48 15.71 -1.96 -8.61
CA GLU A 48 15.77 -1.45 -10.00
C GLU A 48 15.36 0.03 -10.11
N GLY A 49 14.75 0.61 -9.07
CA GLY A 49 14.12 1.92 -9.14
C GLY A 49 14.96 3.08 -8.64
N MET A 50 16.08 2.83 -7.95
CA MET A 50 16.83 3.87 -7.23
C MET A 50 17.41 4.95 -8.14
N GLU A 51 17.79 4.58 -9.37
CA GLU A 51 18.34 5.52 -10.37
C GLU A 51 17.28 5.96 -11.41
N THR A 52 16.05 5.44 -11.32
CA THR A 52 15.01 5.79 -12.28
C THR A 52 14.46 7.19 -12.01
N GLU A 53 14.40 8.03 -13.03
CA GLU A 53 13.91 9.39 -12.90
C GLU A 53 12.39 9.43 -12.61
N GLY A 54 12.00 10.07 -11.51
CA GLY A 54 10.60 10.37 -11.22
C GLY A 54 9.78 9.19 -10.68
N VAL A 55 10.42 8.22 -10.01
CA VAL A 55 9.71 7.22 -9.18
C VAL A 55 8.76 7.94 -8.19
N PHE A 56 7.56 7.39 -7.99
CA PHE A 56 6.44 7.97 -7.24
C PHE A 56 5.82 9.26 -7.81
N ARG A 57 6.47 9.95 -8.76
CA ARG A 57 5.97 11.20 -9.35
C ARG A 57 5.34 11.02 -10.72
N ARG A 58 5.98 10.26 -11.62
CA ARG A 58 5.49 10.04 -12.99
C ARG A 58 4.35 9.02 -13.03
N SER A 59 3.36 9.28 -13.87
CA SER A 59 2.23 8.37 -14.10
C SER A 59 2.61 7.28 -15.11
N PRO A 60 2.45 5.99 -14.78
CA PRO A 60 2.68 4.89 -15.71
C PRO A 60 1.48 4.70 -16.66
N SER A 61 1.58 3.71 -17.55
CA SER A 61 0.44 3.23 -18.34
C SER A 61 -0.71 2.77 -17.43
N SER A 62 -1.89 3.37 -17.60
CA SER A 62 -3.10 3.02 -16.84
C SER A 62 -3.56 1.59 -17.09
N VAL A 63 -3.30 1.05 -18.30
CA VAL A 63 -3.64 -0.32 -18.68
C VAL A 63 -2.77 -1.32 -17.91
N LEU A 64 -1.45 -1.13 -17.92
CA LEU A 64 -0.51 -2.00 -17.19
C LEU A 64 -0.74 -1.92 -15.68
N LEU A 65 -1.00 -0.72 -15.17
CA LEU A 65 -1.32 -0.52 -13.76
C LEU A 65 -2.58 -1.28 -13.34
N ARG A 66 -3.65 -1.22 -14.14
CA ARG A 66 -4.89 -1.97 -13.90
C ARG A 66 -4.64 -3.48 -13.94
N GLN A 67 -3.93 -3.96 -14.96
CA GLN A 67 -3.61 -5.39 -15.11
C GLN A 67 -2.84 -5.92 -13.89
N ALA A 68 -1.81 -5.19 -13.44
CA ALA A 68 -1.03 -5.58 -12.27
C ALA A 68 -1.87 -5.58 -10.99
N LYS A 69 -2.71 -4.56 -10.77
CA LYS A 69 -3.62 -4.50 -9.62
C LYS A 69 -4.56 -5.71 -9.59
N GLU A 70 -5.21 -6.00 -10.71
CA GLU A 70 -6.12 -7.13 -10.80
C GLU A 70 -5.43 -8.47 -10.61
N ALA A 71 -4.18 -8.63 -11.08
CA ALA A 71 -3.39 -9.82 -10.83
C ALA A 71 -3.11 -10.00 -9.33
N TYR A 72 -2.78 -8.92 -8.62
CA TYR A 72 -2.64 -8.96 -7.17
C TYR A 72 -3.95 -9.32 -6.46
N ASP A 73 -5.06 -8.67 -6.85
CA ASP A 73 -6.37 -8.95 -6.27
C ASP A 73 -6.78 -10.41 -6.49
N ARG A 74 -6.56 -10.99 -7.67
CA ARG A 74 -6.87 -12.41 -7.94
C ARG A 74 -5.93 -13.42 -7.27
N GLY A 75 -4.92 -12.96 -6.54
CA GLY A 75 -3.91 -13.85 -5.93
C GLY A 75 -2.85 -14.38 -6.91
N ASN A 76 -2.90 -13.98 -8.18
CA ASN A 76 -1.95 -14.43 -9.21
C ASN A 76 -0.51 -14.02 -8.86
N PRO A 77 0.51 -14.80 -9.27
CA PRO A 77 1.89 -14.35 -9.20
C PRO A 77 2.10 -13.12 -10.09
N VAL A 78 2.86 -12.14 -9.60
CA VAL A 78 3.15 -10.90 -10.32
C VAL A 78 4.66 -10.70 -10.39
N ASN A 79 5.21 -10.61 -11.60
CA ASN A 79 6.59 -10.20 -11.83
C ASN A 79 6.62 -8.72 -12.22
N LEU A 80 7.02 -7.85 -11.29
CA LEU A 80 7.00 -6.40 -11.51
C LEU A 80 7.97 -5.92 -12.60
N LYS A 81 8.95 -6.74 -13.00
CA LYS A 81 9.85 -6.45 -14.13
C LYS A 81 9.09 -6.28 -15.44
N ASP A 82 7.97 -7.00 -15.61
CA ASP A 82 7.16 -6.95 -16.82
C ASP A 82 6.29 -5.68 -16.90
N TYR A 83 6.10 -4.99 -15.79
CA TYR A 83 5.28 -3.77 -15.68
C TYR A 83 6.09 -2.49 -15.53
N GLY A 84 7.30 -2.59 -14.96
CA GLY A 84 8.22 -1.47 -14.75
C GLY A 84 8.04 -0.74 -13.41
N VAL A 85 9.10 -0.03 -13.00
CA VAL A 85 9.20 0.62 -11.68
C VAL A 85 8.12 1.67 -11.42
N HIS A 86 7.70 2.43 -12.44
CA HIS A 86 6.64 3.43 -12.27
C HIS A 86 5.29 2.79 -11.93
N VAL A 87 4.99 1.59 -12.47
CA VAL A 87 3.80 0.82 -12.10
C VAL A 87 3.91 0.37 -10.65
N ALA A 88 5.04 -0.23 -10.24
CA ALA A 88 5.25 -0.65 -8.86
C ALA A 88 5.10 0.50 -7.85
N ALA A 89 5.65 1.68 -8.17
CA ALA A 89 5.54 2.86 -7.32
C ALA A 89 4.09 3.34 -7.18
N VAL A 90 3.30 3.30 -8.25
CA VAL A 90 1.89 3.68 -8.20
C VAL A 90 1.03 2.61 -7.54
N LEU A 91 1.30 1.31 -7.74
CA LEU A 91 0.62 0.23 -7.02
C LEU A 91 0.79 0.37 -5.50
N LEU A 92 2.01 0.69 -5.04
CA LEU A 92 2.26 0.91 -3.61
C LEU A 92 1.44 2.09 -3.07
N LYS A 93 1.37 3.21 -3.79
CA LYS A 93 0.51 4.34 -3.42
C LYS A 93 -0.98 3.97 -3.42
N MET A 94 -1.42 3.22 -4.44
CA MET A 94 -2.80 2.77 -4.55
C MET A 94 -3.20 1.84 -3.42
N PHE A 95 -2.30 0.98 -2.95
CA PHE A 95 -2.56 0.08 -1.83
C PHE A 95 -2.92 0.88 -0.58
N PHE A 96 -2.06 1.81 -0.16
CA PHE A 96 -2.31 2.63 1.02
C PHE A 96 -3.53 3.56 0.87
N ASN A 97 -3.75 4.12 -0.32
CA ASN A 97 -4.91 4.96 -0.58
C ASN A 97 -6.23 4.19 -0.63
N ALA A 98 -6.19 2.89 -0.92
CA ALA A 98 -7.37 2.05 -0.96
C ALA A 98 -7.77 1.51 0.41
N LEU A 99 -6.92 1.64 1.44
CA LEU A 99 -7.26 1.14 2.77
C LEU A 99 -8.55 1.80 3.29
N PRO A 100 -9.49 1.04 3.88
CA PRO A 100 -10.71 1.60 4.46
C PRO A 100 -10.43 2.64 5.55
N VAL A 101 -9.38 2.41 6.33
CA VAL A 101 -8.82 3.36 7.30
C VAL A 101 -7.43 3.74 6.82
N PRO A 102 -7.10 5.03 6.67
CA PRO A 102 -5.77 5.45 6.23
C PRO A 102 -4.72 5.05 7.28
N VAL A 103 -3.49 4.78 6.82
CA VAL A 103 -2.35 4.42 7.69
C VAL A 103 -2.15 5.40 8.84
N PHE A 104 -2.46 6.67 8.58
CA PHE A 104 -2.57 7.71 9.61
C PHE A 104 -4.03 8.13 9.73
N PRO A 105 -4.77 7.59 10.71
CA PRO A 105 -6.15 7.97 11.01
C PRO A 105 -6.25 9.45 11.40
N VAL A 106 -7.43 10.05 11.22
CA VAL A 106 -7.66 11.48 11.47
C VAL A 106 -7.37 11.85 12.93
N GLU A 107 -7.64 10.93 13.85
CA GLU A 107 -7.38 11.05 15.29
C GLU A 107 -5.89 11.27 15.58
N THR A 108 -5.00 10.81 14.70
CA THR A 108 -3.55 10.99 14.85
C THR A 108 -3.05 12.34 14.34
N TYR A 109 -3.85 13.09 13.59
CA TYR A 109 -3.37 14.30 12.90
C TYR A 109 -2.93 15.40 13.85
N ASP A 110 -3.64 15.61 14.95
CA ASP A 110 -3.26 16.63 15.92
C ASP A 110 -1.98 16.23 16.66
N THR A 111 -1.77 14.94 16.93
CA THR A 111 -0.49 14.42 17.42
C THR A 111 0.62 14.65 16.39
N LEU A 112 0.41 14.32 15.12
CA LEU A 112 1.40 14.52 14.07
C LEU A 112 1.78 16.00 13.89
N LYS A 113 0.82 16.93 13.99
CA LYS A 113 1.11 18.38 13.93
C LYS A 113 2.02 18.84 15.07
N GLN A 114 1.97 18.21 16.24
CA GLN A 114 2.84 18.56 17.36
C GLN A 114 4.32 18.27 17.06
N ILE A 115 4.64 17.35 16.14
CA ILE A 115 6.01 17.10 15.67
C ILE A 115 6.63 18.39 15.14
N LEU A 116 5.88 19.18 14.35
CA LEU A 116 6.39 20.41 13.75
C LEU A 116 6.81 21.45 14.80
N HIS A 117 6.17 21.41 15.97
CA HIS A 117 6.41 22.32 17.09
C HIS A 117 7.56 21.88 17.99
N LYS A 118 8.13 20.68 17.78
CA LYS A 118 9.30 20.25 18.55
C LYS A 118 10.53 21.08 18.14
N PRO A 119 11.32 21.57 19.11
CA PRO A 119 12.32 22.61 18.89
C PRO A 119 13.52 22.15 18.05
N ASN A 120 13.79 20.85 18.01
CA ASN A 120 14.94 20.29 17.30
C ASN A 120 14.62 18.91 16.71
N TYR A 121 15.51 18.42 15.85
CA TYR A 121 15.37 17.12 15.20
C TYR A 121 15.25 15.97 16.21
N LEU A 122 16.05 15.98 17.28
CA LEU A 122 16.02 14.93 18.30
C LEU A 122 14.65 14.82 18.97
N GLY A 123 14.09 15.96 19.39
CA GLY A 123 12.76 16.02 20.00
C GLY A 123 11.63 15.66 19.04
N ARG A 124 11.83 15.78 17.72
CA ARG A 124 10.90 15.23 16.71
C ARG A 124 10.95 13.71 16.66
N ILE A 125 12.16 13.14 16.66
CA ILE A 125 12.36 11.68 16.63
C ILE A 125 11.85 11.02 17.91
N GLU A 126 12.15 11.59 19.08
CA GLU A 126 11.66 11.09 20.37
C GLU A 126 10.14 11.12 20.48
N PHE A 127 9.48 12.07 19.81
CA PHE A 127 8.03 12.16 19.81
C PHE A 127 7.35 11.20 18.83
N ILE A 128 8.02 10.81 17.74
CA ILE A 128 7.49 9.86 16.76
C ILE A 128 7.59 8.41 17.28
N ARG A 129 8.59 8.13 18.11
CA ARG A 129 8.82 6.82 18.73
C ARG A 129 7.81 6.53 19.82
#